data_AF-A0A8J3QLD8-F1
#
_entry.id   AF-A0A8J3QLD8-F1
#
_cell.length_a   1.000
_cell.length_b   1.000
_cell.length_c   1.000
_cell.angle_alpha   90.00
_cell.angle_beta   90.00
_cell.angle_gamma   90.00
#
_symmetry.space_group_name_H-M   'P 1'
#
loop_
_entity.id
_entity.type
_entity.pdbx_description
1 polymer ?
#
loop_
_entity_poly.entity_id
_entity_poly.type
_entity_poly.pdbx_seq_one_letter_code
_entity_poly.pdbx_strand_id
1 'polypeptide(L)'
;MHFQPGGRNAYDRGRLVIRIDWDDFPLDLYGDRKTALRLTTTERHPSRRRGNDTWTDTPERPLHKQLGEIFTFIEQWADLLLAQRERERQQELERRRKRDLAEAEAGKQFAEQFRRKTIAARISEVAFAEDARAYAQALAASADGLEAGRSAEVKAWASWITRYADAVDPLLTMAGMPQVPNPSRDDLREFLPRGHWY
;
A
#
# COMPACT_ATOMS: atom_id res chain seq x y z
N MET A 1 -38.71 11.26 -8.02
CA MET A 1 -38.95 12.63 -7.53
C MET A 1 -39.77 12.53 -6.25
N HIS A 2 -39.22 12.93 -5.11
CA HIS A 2 -39.92 12.84 -3.82
C HIS A 2 -39.96 14.23 -3.17
N PHE A 3 -41.14 14.63 -2.68
CA PHE A 3 -41.36 15.93 -2.02
C PHE A 3 -41.54 15.71 -0.52
N GLN A 4 -40.77 16.40 0.31
CA GLN A 4 -40.92 16.39 1.77
C GLN A 4 -41.45 17.76 2.24
N PRO A 5 -42.66 17.84 2.81
CA PRO A 5 -43.17 19.08 3.37
C PRO A 5 -42.47 19.41 4.70
N GLY A 6 -42.03 20.67 4.86
CA GLY A 6 -41.55 21.21 6.14
C GLY A 6 -42.71 21.52 7.09
N GLY A 7 -42.52 21.30 8.39
CA GLY A 7 -43.59 21.35 9.40
C GLY A 7 -44.36 22.68 9.52
N ARG A 8 -45.59 22.55 10.04
CA ARG A 8 -46.63 23.53 10.47
C ARG A 8 -47.10 24.63 9.51
N ASN A 9 -46.43 24.92 8.40
CA ASN A 9 -46.99 25.75 7.33
C ASN A 9 -46.48 25.25 5.97
N ALA A 10 -47.30 24.42 5.30
CA ALA A 10 -46.91 23.72 4.07
C ALA A 10 -46.57 24.66 2.88
N TYR A 11 -46.82 25.96 3.03
CA TYR A 11 -46.58 26.96 2.01
C TYR A 11 -45.24 27.69 2.13
N ASP A 12 -44.47 27.51 3.22
CA ASP A 12 -43.32 28.40 3.48
C ASP A 12 -41.96 27.77 3.16
N ARG A 13 -41.81 26.44 3.28
CA ARG A 13 -40.57 25.68 2.92
C ARG A 13 -40.86 24.23 2.53
N GLY A 14 -40.26 23.77 1.44
CA GLY A 14 -40.30 22.37 1.00
C GLY A 14 -38.94 21.90 0.49
N ARG A 15 -38.73 20.59 0.45
CA ARG A 15 -37.53 19.99 -0.15
C ARG A 15 -37.95 19.06 -1.28
N LEU A 16 -37.39 19.30 -2.46
CA LEU A 16 -37.54 18.47 -3.63
C LEU A 16 -36.24 17.68 -3.82
N VAL A 17 -36.32 16.35 -3.86
CA VAL A 17 -35.16 15.52 -4.18
C VAL A 17 -35.35 14.90 -5.56
N ILE A 18 -34.43 15.23 -6.45
CA ILE A 18 -34.27 14.58 -7.75
C ILE A 18 -33.18 13.53 -7.57
N ARG A 19 -33.46 12.28 -7.94
CA ARG A 19 -32.49 11.19 -7.87
C ARG A 19 -32.11 10.82 -9.29
N ILE A 20 -30.81 10.85 -9.57
CA ILE A 20 -30.24 10.34 -10.83
C ILE A 20 -29.26 9.25 -10.41
N ASP A 21 -29.53 8.02 -10.87
CA ASP A 21 -28.85 6.80 -10.44
C ASP A 21 -28.84 6.61 -8.90
N TRP A 22 -27.68 6.83 -8.29
CA TRP A 22 -27.39 6.65 -6.87
C TRP A 22 -27.22 7.97 -6.12
N ASP A 23 -27.25 9.09 -6.84
CA ASP A 23 -27.03 10.42 -6.28
C ASP A 23 -28.37 11.13 -6.08
N ASP A 24 -28.52 11.72 -4.91
CA ASP A 24 -29.65 12.57 -4.55
C ASP A 24 -29.26 14.03 -4.75
N PHE A 25 -30.09 14.76 -5.49
CA PHE A 25 -29.93 16.18 -5.79
C PHE A 25 -31.02 16.96 -5.07
N PRO A 26 -30.77 17.38 -3.82
CA PRO A 26 -31.71 18.17 -3.05
C PRO A 26 -31.81 19.59 -3.58
N LEU A 27 -33.04 20.00 -3.81
CA LEU A 27 -33.46 21.36 -4.12
C LEU A 27 -34.34 21.88 -2.98
N ASP A 28 -33.92 22.99 -2.39
CA ASP A 28 -34.74 23.72 -1.43
C ASP A 28 -35.74 24.59 -2.17
N LEU A 29 -37.01 24.46 -1.79
CA LEU A 29 -38.13 25.29 -2.24
C LEU A 29 -38.46 26.28 -1.12
N TYR A 30 -38.39 27.57 -1.42
CA TYR A 30 -38.76 28.64 -0.51
C TYR A 30 -39.65 29.65 -1.22
N GLY A 31 -40.78 30.01 -0.64
CA GLY A 31 -41.66 31.08 -1.14
C GLY A 31 -42.84 31.22 -0.19
N ASP A 32 -43.51 32.36 -0.17
CA ASP A 32 -44.73 32.55 0.61
C ASP A 32 -45.68 33.51 -0.15
N ARG A 33 -46.79 33.92 0.46
CA ARG A 33 -47.72 34.88 -0.17
C ARG A 33 -47.14 36.27 -0.43
N LYS A 34 -45.96 36.59 0.12
CA LYS A 34 -45.29 37.90 0.05
C LYS A 34 -43.93 37.84 -0.66
N THR A 35 -43.39 36.66 -0.92
CA THR A 35 -42.06 36.42 -1.49
C THR A 35 -42.16 35.46 -2.67
N ALA A 36 -41.46 35.78 -3.75
CA ALA A 36 -41.40 34.95 -4.94
C ALA A 36 -40.88 33.54 -4.62
N LEU A 37 -41.49 32.53 -5.25
CA LEU A 37 -41.04 31.14 -5.12
C LEU A 37 -39.61 31.01 -5.65
N ARG A 38 -38.74 30.36 -4.90
CA ARG A 38 -37.31 30.22 -5.16
C ARG A 38 -36.91 28.76 -4.99
N LEU A 39 -36.19 28.25 -5.98
CA LEU A 39 -35.49 26.96 -5.96
C LEU A 39 -34.01 27.20 -5.71
N THR A 40 -33.37 26.42 -4.84
CA THR A 40 -31.94 26.55 -4.55
C THR A 40 -31.28 25.18 -4.37
N THR A 41 -30.16 24.93 -5.02
CA THR A 41 -29.36 23.71 -4.80
C THR A 41 -28.57 23.85 -3.51
N THR A 42 -28.69 22.87 -2.60
CA THR A 42 -28.02 22.93 -1.29
C THR A 42 -26.58 22.46 -1.32
N GLU A 43 -26.26 21.55 -2.24
CA GLU A 43 -24.92 20.97 -2.35
C GLU A 43 -24.05 21.77 -3.32
N ARG A 44 -22.75 21.86 -3.01
CA ARG A 44 -21.82 22.67 -3.80
C ARG A 44 -21.42 21.91 -5.06
N HIS A 45 -21.73 22.49 -6.22
CA HIS A 45 -21.26 22.00 -7.51
C HIS A 45 -19.70 21.93 -7.55
N PRO A 46 -19.09 20.81 -7.99
CA PRO A 46 -17.64 20.60 -7.93
C PRO A 46 -16.83 21.56 -8.83
N SER A 47 -17.43 22.14 -9.87
CA SER A 47 -16.75 23.05 -10.81
C SER A 47 -17.03 24.55 -10.57
N ARG A 48 -17.19 24.99 -9.31
CA ARG A 48 -17.55 26.38 -8.97
C ARG A 48 -16.77 27.46 -9.75
N ARG A 49 -17.47 28.12 -10.68
CA ARG A 49 -17.17 29.47 -11.17
C ARG A 49 -18.49 30.26 -11.28
N ARG A 50 -19.05 30.66 -10.13
CA ARG A 50 -20.21 31.58 -9.94
C ARG A 50 -21.47 31.32 -10.78
N GLY A 51 -22.57 31.07 -10.07
CA GLY A 51 -23.91 31.48 -10.48
C GLY A 51 -24.66 30.46 -11.34
N ASN A 52 -25.43 29.59 -10.68
CA ASN A 52 -26.84 29.28 -10.98
C ASN A 52 -27.34 28.24 -9.95
N ASP A 53 -27.08 28.49 -8.66
CA ASP A 53 -27.55 27.62 -7.58
C ASP A 53 -28.93 28.06 -7.09
N THR A 54 -29.54 29.04 -7.78
CA THR A 54 -30.79 29.69 -7.37
C THR A 54 -31.59 30.08 -8.59
N TRP A 55 -32.85 29.68 -8.60
CA TRP A 55 -33.86 30.07 -9.57
C TRP A 55 -35.01 30.73 -8.83
N THR A 56 -35.45 31.89 -9.30
CA THR A 56 -36.56 32.65 -8.68
C THR A 56 -37.68 32.79 -9.68
N ASP A 57 -38.91 32.60 -9.22
CA ASP A 57 -40.13 32.77 -9.97
C ASP A 57 -40.41 34.26 -10.14
N THR A 58 -40.23 34.77 -11.36
CA THR A 58 -40.54 36.16 -11.70
C THR A 58 -41.54 36.21 -12.85
N PRO A 59 -42.32 37.30 -13.00
CA PRO A 59 -43.24 37.44 -14.13
C PRO A 59 -42.57 37.29 -15.50
N GLU A 60 -41.30 37.72 -15.60
CA GLU A 60 -40.48 37.65 -16.81
C GLU A 60 -39.88 36.27 -17.04
N ARG A 61 -39.52 35.55 -15.96
CA ARG A 61 -38.97 34.20 -16.00
C ARG A 61 -39.73 33.32 -14.99
N PRO A 62 -40.88 32.77 -15.36
CA PRO A 62 -41.63 31.94 -14.43
C PRO A 62 -40.94 30.58 -14.23
N LEU A 63 -41.01 30.03 -13.02
CA LEU A 63 -40.23 28.85 -12.60
C LEU A 63 -40.48 27.63 -13.50
N HIS A 64 -41.71 27.41 -13.95
CA HIS A 64 -42.07 26.30 -14.84
C HIS A 64 -41.35 26.35 -16.20
N LYS A 65 -40.99 27.55 -16.68
CA LYS A 65 -40.17 27.72 -17.90
C LYS A 65 -38.69 27.53 -17.62
N GLN A 66 -38.25 27.71 -16.38
CA GLN A 66 -36.87 27.48 -15.94
C GLN A 66 -36.60 26.00 -15.62
N LEU A 67 -37.63 25.15 -15.45
CA LEU A 67 -37.46 23.74 -15.10
C LEU A 67 -36.54 22.98 -16.06
N GLY A 68 -36.61 23.25 -17.37
CA GLY A 68 -35.70 22.63 -18.35
C GLY A 68 -34.23 22.97 -18.07
N GLU A 69 -33.93 24.25 -17.81
CA GLU A 69 -32.58 24.69 -17.43
C GLU A 69 -32.11 24.03 -16.12
N ILE A 70 -33.02 23.87 -15.15
CA ILE A 70 -32.74 23.22 -13.86
C ILE A 70 -32.41 21.74 -14.06
N PHE A 71 -33.17 21.02 -14.88
CA PHE A 71 -32.88 19.60 -15.17
C PHE A 71 -31.56 19.43 -15.91
N THR A 72 -31.30 20.22 -16.96
CA THR A 72 -30.00 20.18 -17.66
C THR A 72 -28.83 20.48 -16.71
N PHE A 73 -28.99 21.41 -15.77
CA PHE A 73 -27.97 21.68 -14.75
C PHE A 73 -27.70 20.46 -13.86
N ILE A 74 -28.75 19.78 -13.40
CA ILE A 74 -28.61 18.60 -12.53
C ILE A 74 -28.01 17.41 -13.30
N GLU A 75 -28.38 17.20 -14.55
CA GLU A 75 -27.79 16.18 -15.42
C GLU A 75 -26.28 16.40 -15.60
N GLN A 76 -25.87 17.62 -15.93
CA GLN A 76 -24.44 17.98 -16.05
C GLN A 76 -23.69 17.76 -14.73
N TRP A 77 -24.34 18.01 -13.60
CA TRP A 77 -23.75 17.77 -12.29
C TRP A 77 -23.59 16.27 -12.01
N ALA A 78 -24.59 15.45 -12.33
CA ALA A 78 -24.52 14.00 -12.22
C ALA A 78 -23.38 13.43 -13.06
N ASP A 79 -23.24 13.88 -14.31
CA ASP A 79 -22.14 13.48 -15.21
C ASP A 79 -20.76 13.81 -14.61
N LEU A 80 -20.62 14.99 -14.00
CA LEU A 80 -19.37 15.39 -13.34
C LEU A 80 -19.06 14.54 -12.12
N LEU A 81 -20.05 14.19 -11.30
CA LEU A 81 -19.87 13.31 -10.14
C LEU A 81 -19.50 11.89 -10.56
N LEU A 82 -20.11 11.37 -11.64
CA LEU A 82 -19.74 10.09 -12.24
C LEU A 82 -18.30 10.11 -12.75
N ALA A 83 -17.92 11.14 -13.50
CA ALA A 83 -16.56 11.30 -14.01
C ALA A 83 -15.53 11.45 -12.88
N GLN A 84 -15.87 12.14 -11.80
CA GLN A 84 -15.00 12.28 -10.63
C GLN A 84 -14.80 10.93 -9.93
N ARG A 85 -15.88 10.19 -9.65
CA ARG A 85 -15.81 8.86 -9.03
C ARG A 85 -15.00 7.88 -9.87
N GLU A 86 -15.14 7.92 -11.19
CA GLU A 86 -14.36 7.06 -12.07
C GLU A 86 -12.87 7.45 -12.05
N ARG A 87 -12.54 8.75 -12.06
CA ARG A 87 -11.15 9.20 -11.91
C ARG A 87 -10.54 8.80 -10.58
N GLU A 88 -11.27 8.96 -9.49
CA GLU A 88 -10.83 8.56 -8.14
C GLU A 88 -10.57 7.05 -8.09
N ARG A 89 -11.51 6.25 -8.62
CA ARG A 89 -11.35 4.79 -8.73
C ARG A 89 -10.12 4.39 -9.55
N GLN A 90 -9.91 5.01 -10.71
CA GLN A 90 -8.74 4.73 -11.54
C GLN A 90 -7.43 5.13 -10.83
N GLN A 91 -7.41 6.28 -10.15
CA GLN A 91 -6.26 6.72 -9.36
C GLN A 91 -5.96 5.75 -8.20
N GLU A 92 -6.98 5.26 -7.50
CA GLU A 92 -6.81 4.26 -6.44
C GLU A 92 -6.26 2.94 -6.99
N LEU A 93 -6.78 2.46 -8.12
CA LEU A 93 -6.28 1.25 -8.78
C LEU A 93 -4.83 1.41 -9.24
N GLU A 94 -4.47 2.54 -9.84
CA GLU A 94 -3.09 2.83 -10.23
C GLU A 94 -2.16 2.93 -9.03
N ARG A 95 -2.59 3.61 -7.96
CA ARG A 95 -1.81 3.72 -6.72
C ARG A 95 -1.58 2.35 -6.10
N ARG A 96 -2.61 1.49 -6.07
CA ARG A 96 -2.50 0.12 -5.59
C ARG A 96 -1.54 -0.69 -6.46
N ARG A 97 -1.70 -0.67 -7.79
CA ARG A 97 -0.78 -1.37 -8.71
C ARG A 97 0.67 -0.94 -8.53
N LYS A 98 0.92 0.38 -8.40
CA LYS A 98 2.26 0.91 -8.15
C LYS A 98 2.83 0.42 -6.81
N ARG A 99 2.00 0.37 -5.77
CA ARG A 99 2.40 -0.16 -4.46
C ARG A 99 2.74 -1.64 -4.52
N ASP A 100 1.86 -2.45 -5.11
CA ASP A 100 2.03 -3.89 -5.25
C ASP A 100 3.32 -4.23 -6.05
N LEU A 101 3.59 -3.50 -7.13
CA LEU A 101 4.81 -3.66 -7.93
C LEU A 101 6.07 -3.29 -7.13
N ALA A 102 6.04 -2.19 -6.39
CA ALA A 102 7.18 -1.76 -5.57
C ALA A 102 7.48 -2.76 -4.45
N GLU A 103 6.45 -3.30 -3.79
CA GLU A 103 6.61 -4.32 -2.75
C GLU A 103 7.13 -5.65 -3.31
N ALA A 104 6.63 -6.07 -4.47
CA ALA A 104 7.12 -7.28 -5.13
C ALA A 104 8.61 -7.16 -5.51
N GLU A 105 9.02 -6.00 -6.01
CA GLU A 105 10.42 -5.75 -6.37
C GLU A 105 11.32 -5.65 -5.13
N ALA A 106 10.87 -4.97 -4.09
CA ALA A 106 11.56 -4.93 -2.80
C ALA A 106 11.75 -6.34 -2.20
N GLY A 107 10.73 -7.20 -2.29
CA GLY A 107 10.81 -8.58 -1.83
C GLY A 107 11.87 -9.41 -2.57
N LYS A 108 12.01 -9.22 -3.88
CA LYS A 108 13.09 -9.86 -4.66
C LYS A 108 14.48 -9.37 -4.22
N GLN A 109 14.64 -8.07 -4.05
CA GLN A 109 15.91 -7.47 -3.63
C GLN A 109 16.31 -7.93 -2.23
N PHE A 110 15.36 -8.00 -1.29
CA PHE A 110 15.58 -8.59 0.02
C PHE A 110 16.05 -10.05 -0.08
N ALA A 111 15.35 -10.87 -0.86
CA ALA A 111 15.69 -12.27 -1.04
C ALA A 111 17.10 -12.45 -1.63
N GLU A 112 17.48 -11.61 -2.58
CA GLU A 112 18.81 -11.62 -3.18
C GLU A 112 19.88 -11.18 -2.18
N GLN A 113 19.65 -10.09 -1.43
CA GLN A 113 20.59 -9.62 -0.41
C GLN A 113 20.78 -10.68 0.69
N PHE A 114 19.71 -11.34 1.13
CA PHE A 114 19.76 -12.43 2.09
C PHE A 114 20.62 -13.58 1.56
N ARG A 115 20.36 -14.04 0.33
CA ARG A 115 21.16 -15.11 -0.31
C ARG A 115 22.63 -14.74 -0.40
N ARG A 116 22.96 -13.50 -0.79
CA ARG A 116 24.35 -13.00 -0.85
C ARG A 116 25.02 -13.07 0.52
N LYS A 117 24.35 -12.59 1.57
CA LYS A 117 24.84 -12.66 2.96
C LYS A 117 25.06 -14.11 3.41
N THR A 118 24.12 -15.00 3.11
CA THR A 118 24.24 -16.42 3.47
C THR A 118 25.39 -17.11 2.72
N ILE A 119 25.56 -16.83 1.43
CA ILE A 119 26.69 -17.38 0.65
C ILE A 119 28.01 -16.89 1.23
N ALA A 120 28.14 -15.60 1.55
CA ALA A 120 29.36 -15.05 2.14
C ALA A 120 29.68 -15.71 3.49
N ALA A 121 28.68 -15.91 4.36
CA ALA A 121 28.84 -16.63 5.62
C ALA A 121 29.31 -18.07 5.40
N ARG A 122 28.65 -18.82 4.50
CA ARG A 122 29.04 -20.21 4.18
C ARG A 122 30.45 -20.30 3.60
N ILE A 123 30.86 -19.38 2.73
CA ILE A 123 32.23 -19.34 2.21
C ILE A 123 33.24 -19.14 3.35
N SER A 124 32.93 -18.27 4.32
CA SER A 124 33.80 -18.07 5.49
C SER A 124 33.87 -19.31 6.39
N GLU A 125 32.78 -20.06 6.53
CA GLU A 125 32.73 -21.31 7.29
C GLU A 125 33.57 -22.42 6.61
N VAL A 126 33.52 -22.52 5.28
CA VAL A 126 34.36 -23.45 4.51
C VAL A 126 35.83 -23.09 4.68
N ALA A 127 36.20 -21.82 4.50
CA ALA A 127 37.57 -21.36 4.66
C ALA A 127 38.09 -21.65 6.08
N PHE A 128 37.26 -21.40 7.10
CA PHE A 128 37.59 -21.74 8.49
C PHE A 128 37.82 -23.24 8.70
N ALA A 129 36.97 -24.10 8.11
CA ALA A 129 37.13 -25.55 8.20
C ALA A 129 38.41 -26.03 7.50
N GLU A 130 38.76 -25.47 6.34
CA GLU A 130 40.01 -25.74 5.64
C GLU A 130 41.23 -25.33 6.47
N ASP A 131 41.23 -24.11 7.01
CA ASP A 131 42.30 -23.59 7.87
C ASP A 131 42.47 -24.45 9.14
N ALA A 132 41.36 -24.86 9.75
CA ALA A 132 41.38 -25.74 10.92
C ALA A 132 41.96 -27.12 10.61
N ARG A 133 41.65 -27.71 9.45
CA ARG A 133 42.25 -28.98 9.00
C ARG A 133 43.74 -28.84 8.72
N ALA A 134 44.15 -27.75 8.07
CA ALA A 134 45.55 -27.47 7.80
C ALA A 134 46.36 -27.29 9.10
N TYR A 135 45.81 -26.55 10.07
CA TYR A 135 46.41 -26.39 11.39
C TYR A 135 46.52 -27.72 12.13
N ALA A 136 45.46 -28.55 12.12
CA ALA A 136 45.49 -29.88 12.75
C ALA A 136 46.56 -30.78 12.14
N GLN A 137 46.72 -30.78 10.81
CA GLN A 137 47.77 -31.54 10.12
C GLN A 137 49.17 -31.06 10.53
N ALA A 138 49.41 -29.75 10.53
CA ALA A 138 50.69 -29.18 10.95
C ALA A 138 51.00 -29.53 12.42
N LEU A 139 50.00 -29.49 13.29
CA LEU A 139 50.13 -29.85 14.70
C LEU A 139 50.49 -31.33 14.87
N ALA A 140 49.80 -32.22 14.15
CA ALA A 140 50.08 -33.65 14.16
C ALA A 140 51.50 -33.98 13.66
N ALA A 141 51.97 -33.29 12.61
CA ALA A 141 53.33 -33.45 12.09
C ALA A 141 54.40 -32.96 13.10
N SER A 142 54.13 -31.86 13.82
CA SER A 142 55.03 -31.37 14.86
C SER A 142 55.18 -32.34 16.04
N ALA A 143 54.17 -33.18 16.27
CA ALA A 143 54.15 -34.14 17.36
C ALA A 143 55.14 -35.31 17.18
N ASP A 144 55.63 -35.56 15.96
CA ASP A 144 56.56 -36.66 15.68
C ASP A 144 57.96 -36.42 16.28
N GLY A 145 58.30 -35.18 16.63
CA GLY A 145 59.54 -34.81 17.33
C GLY A 145 59.46 -34.77 18.86
N LEU A 146 58.30 -35.08 19.44
CA LEU A 146 58.05 -34.96 20.89
C LEU A 146 58.22 -36.30 21.62
N GLU A 147 58.42 -36.21 22.93
CA GLU A 147 58.36 -37.37 23.83
C GLU A 147 56.99 -38.08 23.74
N ALA A 148 56.98 -39.42 23.84
CA ALA A 148 55.83 -40.25 23.47
C ALA A 148 54.50 -39.84 24.14
N GLY A 149 54.53 -39.48 25.44
CA GLY A 149 53.34 -39.03 26.16
C GLY A 149 52.79 -37.71 25.61
N ARG A 150 53.67 -36.74 25.33
CA ARG A 150 53.28 -35.44 24.78
C ARG A 150 52.87 -35.52 23.31
N SER A 151 53.52 -36.39 22.54
CA SER A 151 53.15 -36.69 21.15
C SER A 151 51.70 -37.20 21.06
N ALA A 152 51.31 -38.12 21.96
CA ALA A 152 49.97 -38.67 21.99
C ALA A 152 48.89 -37.60 22.29
N GLU A 153 49.14 -36.71 23.25
CA GLU A 153 48.22 -35.60 23.57
C GLU A 153 48.01 -34.65 22.40
N VAL A 154 49.11 -34.25 21.74
CA VAL A 154 49.06 -33.33 20.60
C VAL A 154 48.30 -33.96 19.43
N LYS A 155 48.53 -35.25 19.14
CA LYS A 155 47.79 -35.98 18.10
C LYS A 155 46.30 -36.13 18.43
N ALA A 156 45.96 -36.35 19.71
CA ALA A 156 44.56 -36.40 20.14
C ALA A 156 43.85 -35.04 19.97
N TRP A 157 44.54 -33.93 20.28
CA TRP A 157 44.02 -32.58 20.05
C TRP A 157 43.84 -32.28 18.56
N ALA A 158 44.84 -32.60 17.72
CA ALA A 158 44.73 -32.46 16.26
C ALA A 158 43.53 -33.25 15.71
N SER A 159 43.33 -34.48 16.16
CA SER A 159 42.17 -35.31 15.75
C SER A 159 40.83 -34.71 16.21
N TRP A 160 40.78 -34.06 17.37
CA TRP A 160 39.58 -33.34 17.80
C TRP A 160 39.30 -32.13 16.89
N ILE A 161 40.32 -31.33 16.55
CA ILE A 161 40.17 -30.18 15.65
C ILE A 161 39.64 -30.61 14.28
N THR A 162 40.19 -31.69 13.70
CA THR A 162 39.71 -32.21 12.41
C THR A 162 38.22 -32.59 12.47
N ARG A 163 37.81 -33.31 13.53
CA ARG A 163 36.38 -33.69 13.72
C ARG A 163 35.47 -32.47 13.89
N TYR A 164 35.96 -31.44 14.59
CA TYR A 164 35.21 -30.19 14.75
C TYR A 164 35.07 -29.46 13.42
N ALA A 165 36.15 -29.35 12.64
CA ALA A 165 36.14 -28.76 11.30
C ALA A 165 35.14 -29.46 10.38
N ASP A 166 35.09 -30.80 10.41
CA ASP A 166 34.14 -31.57 9.60
C ASP A 166 32.68 -31.35 10.02
N ALA A 167 32.43 -31.12 11.31
CA ALA A 167 31.08 -30.87 11.83
C ALA A 167 30.55 -29.47 11.48
N VAL A 168 31.43 -28.47 11.33
CA VAL A 168 31.05 -27.10 10.98
C VAL A 168 31.08 -26.83 9.48
N ASP A 169 31.70 -27.72 8.69
CA ASP A 169 31.79 -27.57 7.24
C ASP A 169 30.40 -27.67 6.57
N PRO A 170 29.88 -26.59 5.97
CA PRO A 170 28.57 -26.59 5.33
C PRO A 170 28.50 -27.51 4.10
N LEU A 171 29.65 -27.88 3.51
CA LEU A 171 29.72 -28.82 2.38
C LEU A 171 29.49 -30.27 2.84
N LEU A 172 29.93 -30.63 4.05
CA LEU A 172 29.75 -31.96 4.62
C LEU A 172 28.38 -32.12 5.29
N THR A 173 27.83 -31.04 5.83
CA THR A 173 26.52 -31.05 6.49
C THR A 173 25.33 -30.94 5.53
N MET A 174 25.55 -30.98 4.21
CA MET A 174 24.52 -30.90 3.17
C MET A 174 23.53 -29.76 3.38
N ALA A 175 24.03 -28.57 3.73
CA ALA A 175 23.19 -27.39 3.86
C ALA A 175 22.65 -27.01 2.47
N GLY A 176 21.42 -27.43 2.16
CA GLY A 176 20.73 -27.11 0.90
C GLY A 176 20.55 -25.60 0.68
N MET A 177 19.79 -25.25 -0.36
CA MET A 177 19.54 -23.85 -0.70
C MET A 177 18.99 -23.08 0.52
N PRO A 178 19.56 -21.91 0.87
CA PRO A 178 19.12 -21.17 2.05
C PRO A 178 17.67 -20.73 1.88
N GLN A 179 16.84 -21.10 2.85
CA GLN A 179 15.45 -20.70 2.91
C GLN A 179 15.39 -19.21 3.26
N VAL A 180 14.86 -18.40 2.35
CA VAL A 180 14.68 -16.97 2.57
C VAL A 180 13.46 -16.79 3.48
N PRO A 181 13.58 -16.14 4.63
CA PRO A 181 12.42 -15.88 5.50
C PRO A 181 11.45 -14.90 4.81
N ASN A 182 10.18 -14.96 5.19
CA ASN A 182 9.21 -13.98 4.71
C ASN A 182 9.57 -12.60 5.27
N PRO A 183 9.82 -11.57 4.43
CA PRO A 183 10.28 -10.28 4.90
C PRO A 183 9.20 -9.55 5.70
N SER A 184 9.61 -8.91 6.80
CA SER A 184 8.75 -7.97 7.52
C SER A 184 8.69 -6.61 6.81
N ARG A 185 7.78 -5.74 7.26
CA ARG A 185 7.69 -4.36 6.76
C ARG A 185 8.99 -3.58 6.95
N ASP A 186 9.69 -3.81 8.06
CA ASP A 186 10.94 -3.11 8.34
C ASP A 186 12.09 -3.62 7.45
N ASP A 187 12.08 -4.92 7.11
CA ASP A 187 13.06 -5.50 6.18
C ASP A 187 12.91 -4.93 4.75
N LEU A 188 11.68 -4.67 4.30
CA LEU A 188 11.42 -4.08 2.99
C LEU A 188 11.68 -2.57 2.95
N ARG A 189 11.78 -1.91 4.11
CA ARG A 189 11.91 -0.45 4.20
C ARG A 189 13.18 0.08 3.54
N GLU A 190 14.25 -0.72 3.52
CA GLU A 190 15.52 -0.36 2.84
C GLU A 190 15.37 -0.33 1.31
N PHE A 191 14.47 -1.14 0.76
CA PHE A 191 14.28 -1.32 -0.68
C PHE A 191 13.10 -0.52 -1.24
N LEU A 192 12.28 0.06 -0.37
CA LEU A 192 11.12 0.86 -0.74
C LEU A 192 11.42 2.37 -0.71
N PRO A 193 10.78 3.17 -1.57
CA PRO A 193 10.90 4.63 -1.52
C PRO A 193 10.40 5.20 -0.20
N ARG A 194 11.02 6.30 0.24
CA ARG A 194 10.62 7.00 1.47
C ARG A 194 9.15 7.41 1.39
N GLY A 195 8.39 7.12 2.44
CA GLY A 195 6.96 7.44 2.51
C GLY A 195 6.03 6.43 1.84
N HIS A 196 6.51 5.29 1.33
CA HIS A 196 5.66 4.26 0.71
C HIS A 196 4.46 3.83 1.57
N TRP A 197 4.68 3.78 2.89
CA TRP A 197 3.68 3.36 3.88
C TRP A 197 2.86 4.50 4.51
N TYR A 198 3.11 5.75 4.12
CA TYR A 198 2.44 6.94 4.65
C TYR A 198 1.61 7.64 3.57
#